data_AF-A0A1W9T5Z1-F1
#
_entry.id   AF-A0A1W9T5Z1-F1
#
_cell.length_a   1.000
_cell.length_b   1.000
_cell.length_c   1.000
_cell.angle_alpha   90.00
_cell.angle_beta   90.00
_cell.angle_gamma   90.00
#
_symmetry.space_group_name_H-M   'P 1'
#
loop_
_entity.id
_entity.type
_entity.pdbx_description
1 polymer ?
#
loop_
_entity_poly.entity_id
_entity_poly.type
_entity_poly.pdbx_seq_one_letter_code
_entity_poly.pdbx_strand_id
1 'polypeptide(L)'
;MNKADLLKKMLPGFLPLIVFTVVDEFIGTKEGILFALGFGVIELMFIYIKEKRIEKFVIVDTLFLVVFGGISLLLDNDIFFKLKPALIELLFCLLIGISAFSANNIMMKMGKRYMGSIEMNPAMELQFKRSLKIMFWLFSVHVALIVYSAYFMSKEAWVFISGGLFYIIFAVYFIVEFMLKRLKKYEVTK
;
A
#
# COMPACT_ATOMS: atom_id res chain seq x y z
N MET A 1 8.74 15.58 -17.58
CA MET A 1 8.33 14.18 -17.82
C MET A 1 6.83 14.15 -18.03
N ASN A 2 6.36 13.60 -19.15
CA ASN A 2 4.93 13.56 -19.46
C ASN A 2 4.24 12.50 -18.57
N LYS A 3 3.02 12.76 -18.08
CA LYS A 3 2.29 11.83 -17.19
C LYS A 3 2.08 10.46 -17.86
N ALA A 4 1.93 10.45 -19.18
CA ALA A 4 1.82 9.25 -19.99
C ALA A 4 3.10 8.39 -19.98
N ASP A 5 4.28 9.00 -19.87
CA ASP A 5 5.55 8.27 -19.85
C ASP A 5 5.81 7.62 -18.50
N LEU A 6 5.34 8.23 -17.41
CA LEU A 6 5.34 7.63 -16.07
C LEU A 6 4.42 6.41 -16.02
N LEU A 7 3.19 6.55 -16.51
CA LEU A 7 2.22 5.45 -16.60
C LEU A 7 2.78 4.30 -17.44
N LYS A 8 3.34 4.58 -18.63
CA LYS A 8 3.95 3.55 -19.49
C LYS A 8 5.16 2.84 -18.86
N LYS A 9 5.90 3.51 -17.96
CA LYS A 9 7.02 2.90 -17.23
C LYS A 9 6.58 2.07 -16.03
N MET A 10 5.43 2.40 -15.43
CA MET A 10 4.89 1.69 -14.27
C MET A 10 3.96 0.54 -14.64
N LEU A 11 3.19 0.68 -15.74
CA LEU A 11 2.24 -0.32 -16.22
C LEU A 11 2.81 -1.75 -16.34
N PRO A 12 4.01 -1.93 -16.91
CA PRO A 12 4.60 -3.26 -17.08
C PRO A 12 4.66 -3.98 -15.72
N GLY A 13 5.18 -3.30 -14.70
CA GLY A 13 5.26 -3.83 -13.33
C GLY A 13 3.96 -4.30 -12.67
N PHE A 14 2.78 -3.90 -13.17
CA PHE A 14 1.49 -4.31 -12.61
C PHE A 14 0.76 -5.35 -13.46
N LEU A 15 1.22 -5.64 -14.68
CA LEU A 15 0.56 -6.56 -15.59
C LEU A 15 0.42 -7.98 -15.03
N PRO A 16 1.47 -8.60 -14.46
CA PRO A 16 1.38 -9.95 -13.89
C PRO A 16 0.37 -10.01 -12.73
N LEU A 17 0.35 -8.97 -11.90
CA LEU A 17 -0.60 -8.85 -10.78
C LEU A 17 -2.06 -8.72 -11.26
N ILE A 18 -2.31 -7.92 -12.30
CA ILE A 18 -3.65 -7.78 -12.87
C ILE A 18 -4.11 -9.11 -13.47
N VAL A 19 -3.24 -9.78 -14.24
CA VAL A 19 -3.53 -11.09 -14.82
C VAL A 19 -3.83 -12.12 -13.72
N PHE A 20 -3.02 -12.17 -12.67
CA PHE A 20 -3.28 -13.02 -11.50
C PHE A 20 -4.65 -12.74 -10.92
N THR A 21 -4.96 -11.48 -10.61
CA THR A 21 -6.19 -11.10 -9.92
C THR A 21 -7.43 -11.48 -10.72
N VAL A 22 -7.41 -11.25 -12.04
CA VAL A 22 -8.54 -11.61 -12.92
C VAL A 22 -8.71 -13.13 -12.99
N VAL A 23 -7.63 -13.88 -13.21
CA VAL A 23 -7.72 -15.34 -13.36
C VAL A 23 -8.05 -16.03 -12.03
N ASP A 24 -7.52 -15.53 -10.91
CA ASP A 24 -7.83 -16.00 -9.55
C ASP A 24 -9.33 -15.86 -9.25
N GLU A 25 -9.94 -14.73 -9.64
CA GLU A 25 -11.36 -14.46 -9.42
C GLU A 25 -12.28 -15.37 -10.27
N PHE A 26 -11.91 -15.65 -11.53
CA PHE A 26 -12.80 -16.36 -12.47
C PHE A 26 -12.53 -17.86 -12.62
N ILE A 27 -11.29 -18.30 -12.40
CA ILE A 27 -10.86 -19.69 -12.68
C ILE A 27 -10.33 -20.35 -11.41
N GLY A 28 -9.47 -19.65 -10.68
CA GLY A 28 -8.89 -20.14 -9.43
C GLY A 28 -7.42 -19.76 -9.27
N THR A 29 -6.93 -19.92 -8.05
CA THR A 29 -5.61 -19.44 -7.64
C THR A 29 -4.46 -20.16 -8.35
N LYS A 30 -4.61 -21.46 -8.67
CA LYS A 30 -3.56 -22.24 -9.33
C LYS A 30 -3.29 -21.71 -10.73
N GLU A 31 -4.36 -21.52 -11.47
CA GLU A 31 -4.39 -20.97 -12.80
C GLU A 31 -3.93 -19.52 -12.77
N GLY A 32 -4.39 -18.73 -11.79
CA GLY A 32 -3.95 -17.35 -11.60
C GLY A 32 -2.44 -17.21 -11.49
N ILE A 33 -1.80 -18.05 -10.67
CA ILE A 33 -0.34 -18.05 -10.51
C ILE A 33 0.36 -18.47 -11.79
N LEU A 34 -0.13 -19.51 -12.47
CA LEU A 34 0.47 -20.01 -13.70
C LEU A 34 0.44 -18.95 -14.81
N PHE A 35 -0.72 -18.31 -15.00
CA PHE A 35 -0.89 -17.26 -15.99
C PHE A 35 -0.05 -16.03 -15.67
N ALA A 36 0.00 -15.61 -14.42
CA ALA A 36 0.81 -14.47 -14.00
C ALA A 36 2.31 -14.73 -14.13
N LEU A 37 2.79 -15.93 -13.81
CA LEU A 37 4.18 -16.34 -14.03
C LEU A 37 4.51 -16.31 -15.52
N GLY A 38 3.66 -16.90 -16.36
CA GLY A 38 3.81 -16.90 -17.81
C GLY A 38 3.89 -15.48 -18.36
N PHE A 39 2.98 -14.61 -17.94
CA PHE A 39 2.97 -13.21 -18.33
C PHE A 39 4.22 -12.46 -17.86
N GLY A 40 4.63 -12.63 -16.60
CA GLY A 40 5.83 -11.99 -16.06
C GLY A 40 7.11 -12.39 -16.79
N VAL A 41 7.25 -13.67 -17.17
CA VAL A 41 8.38 -14.15 -17.99
C VAL A 41 8.33 -13.56 -19.40
N ILE A 42 7.17 -13.57 -20.06
CA ILE A 42 7.00 -12.96 -21.39
C ILE A 42 7.33 -11.46 -21.35
N GLU A 43 6.87 -10.78 -20.32
CA GLU A 43 7.11 -9.35 -20.13
C GLU A 43 8.58 -9.03 -19.87
N LEU A 44 9.25 -9.79 -19.00
CA LEU A 44 10.69 -9.68 -18.78
C LEU A 44 11.47 -9.93 -20.07
N MET A 45 11.10 -10.94 -20.86
CA MET A 45 11.72 -11.20 -22.16
C MET A 45 11.49 -10.05 -23.13
N PHE A 46 10.27 -9.51 -23.20
CA PHE A 46 9.95 -8.38 -24.08
C PHE A 46 10.73 -7.12 -23.70
N ILE A 47 10.79 -6.79 -22.41
CA ILE A 47 11.57 -5.65 -21.89
C ILE A 47 13.06 -5.87 -22.15
N TYR A 48 13.56 -7.09 -21.93
CA TYR A 48 14.96 -7.41 -22.17
C TYR A 48 15.34 -7.28 -23.65
N ILE A 49 14.49 -7.75 -24.58
CA ILE A 49 14.74 -7.63 -26.03
C ILE A 49 14.69 -6.16 -26.47
N LYS A 50 13.71 -5.39 -25.99
CA LYS A 50 13.46 -4.02 -26.45
C LYS A 50 14.39 -2.99 -25.82
N GLU A 51 14.64 -3.13 -24.52
CA GLU A 51 15.31 -2.10 -23.72
C GLU A 51 16.66 -2.56 -23.17
N LYS A 52 17.05 -3.83 -23.40
CA LYS A 52 18.30 -4.46 -22.91
C LYS A 52 18.57 -4.24 -21.42
N ARG A 53 17.51 -4.06 -20.65
CA ARG A 53 17.55 -3.87 -19.20
C ARG A 53 16.64 -4.87 -18.53
N ILE A 54 17.04 -5.27 -17.34
CA ILE A 54 16.20 -6.09 -16.46
C ILE A 54 15.44 -5.13 -15.55
N GLU A 55 14.13 -5.05 -15.72
CA GLU A 55 13.24 -4.32 -14.82
C GLU A 55 13.14 -5.09 -13.48
N LYS A 56 13.97 -4.70 -12.51
CA LYS A 56 14.01 -5.32 -11.17
C LYS A 56 12.63 -5.33 -10.50
N PHE A 57 11.80 -4.34 -10.79
CA PHE A 57 10.45 -4.23 -10.26
C PHE A 57 9.58 -5.42 -10.70
N VAL A 58 9.61 -5.78 -12.00
CA VAL A 58 8.85 -6.92 -12.54
C VAL A 58 9.31 -8.24 -11.92
N ILE A 59 10.63 -8.40 -11.69
CA ILE A 59 11.17 -9.59 -11.00
C ILE A 59 10.66 -9.68 -9.57
N VAL A 60 10.78 -8.58 -8.81
CA VAL A 60 10.38 -8.54 -7.40
C VAL A 60 8.87 -8.75 -7.27
N ASP A 61 8.06 -8.15 -8.14
CA ASP A 61 6.61 -8.31 -8.17
C ASP A 61 6.22 -9.75 -8.50
N THR A 62 6.77 -10.32 -9.59
CA THR A 62 6.53 -11.72 -9.97
C THR A 62 6.96 -12.69 -8.86
N LEU A 63 8.08 -12.42 -8.19
CA LEU A 63 8.55 -13.23 -7.07
C LEU A 63 7.59 -13.17 -5.87
N PHE A 64 7.13 -11.97 -5.48
CA PHE A 64 6.15 -11.82 -4.42
C PHE A 64 4.83 -12.52 -4.77
N LEU A 65 4.37 -12.40 -6.00
CA LEU A 65 3.18 -13.07 -6.50
C LEU A 65 3.29 -14.59 -6.41
N VAL A 66 4.42 -15.16 -6.83
CA VAL A 66 4.67 -16.61 -6.74
C VAL A 66 4.78 -17.08 -5.30
N VAL A 67 5.48 -16.33 -4.44
CA VAL A 67 5.63 -16.70 -3.02
C VAL A 67 4.27 -16.64 -2.33
N PHE A 68 3.53 -15.55 -2.45
CA PHE A 68 2.23 -15.41 -1.80
C PHE A 68 1.17 -16.32 -2.44
N GLY A 69 1.18 -16.46 -3.77
CA GLY A 69 0.32 -17.41 -4.47
C GLY A 69 0.61 -18.85 -4.07
N GLY A 70 1.88 -19.26 -4.06
CA GLY A 70 2.30 -20.60 -3.64
C GLY A 70 1.95 -20.90 -2.19
N ILE A 71 2.12 -19.93 -1.28
CA ILE A 71 1.65 -20.04 0.10
C ILE A 71 0.12 -20.21 0.15
N SER A 72 -0.63 -19.47 -0.66
CA SER A 72 -2.09 -19.59 -0.78
C SER A 72 -2.51 -21.00 -1.23
N LEU A 73 -1.79 -21.59 -2.19
CA LEU A 73 -2.05 -22.95 -2.69
C LEU A 73 -1.71 -24.04 -1.69
N LEU A 74 -0.61 -23.88 -0.96
CA LEU A 74 -0.17 -24.85 0.05
C LEU A 74 -1.08 -24.86 1.27
N LEU A 75 -1.67 -23.70 1.58
CA LEU A 75 -2.55 -23.57 2.74
C LEU A 75 -4.01 -23.90 2.42
N ASP A 76 -4.44 -23.84 1.14
CA ASP A 76 -5.81 -24.12 0.68
C ASP A 76 -6.88 -23.42 1.55
N ASN A 77 -6.57 -22.19 1.99
CA ASN A 77 -7.30 -21.53 3.07
C ASN A 77 -7.66 -20.09 2.70
N ASP A 78 -8.97 -19.82 2.60
CA ASP A 78 -9.59 -18.50 2.43
C ASP A 78 -8.98 -17.43 3.36
N ILE A 79 -8.52 -17.85 4.54
CA ILE A 79 -7.89 -16.96 5.52
C ILE A 79 -6.64 -16.28 4.95
N PHE A 80 -5.82 -16.96 4.15
CA PHE A 80 -4.63 -16.35 3.59
C PHE A 80 -4.98 -15.24 2.59
N PHE A 81 -6.01 -15.47 1.75
CA PHE A 81 -6.55 -14.45 0.87
C PHE A 81 -7.04 -13.23 1.68
N LYS A 82 -7.77 -13.48 2.77
CA LYS A 82 -8.30 -12.43 3.64
C LYS A 82 -7.22 -11.62 4.39
N LEU A 83 -6.04 -12.20 4.60
CA LEU A 83 -4.92 -11.54 5.29
C LEU A 83 -4.01 -10.73 4.36
N LYS A 84 -4.12 -10.86 3.04
CA LYS A 84 -3.30 -10.07 2.08
C LYS A 84 -3.36 -8.56 2.34
N PRO A 85 -4.55 -7.93 2.54
CA PRO A 85 -4.62 -6.50 2.82
C PRO A 85 -3.92 -6.12 4.12
N ALA A 86 -4.07 -6.93 5.17
CA ALA A 86 -3.41 -6.71 6.46
C ALA A 86 -1.88 -6.74 6.36
N LEU A 87 -1.33 -7.66 5.56
CA LEU A 87 0.12 -7.77 5.35
C LEU A 87 0.69 -6.54 4.64
N ILE A 88 0.04 -6.08 3.56
CA ILE A 88 0.45 -4.88 2.83
C ILE A 88 0.36 -3.66 3.74
N GLU A 89 -0.74 -3.50 4.45
CA GLU A 89 -0.94 -2.39 5.36
C GLU A 89 0.05 -2.40 6.53
N LEU A 90 0.40 -3.58 7.05
CA LEU A 90 1.42 -3.74 8.08
C LEU A 90 2.80 -3.27 7.60
N LEU A 91 3.18 -3.53 6.35
CA LEU A 91 4.43 -3.00 5.79
C LEU A 91 4.45 -1.46 5.78
N PHE A 92 3.36 -0.82 5.38
CA PHE A 92 3.21 0.64 5.49
C PHE A 92 3.24 1.11 6.93
N CYS A 93 2.55 0.41 7.84
CA CYS A 93 2.53 0.72 9.26
C CYS A 93 3.94 0.67 9.87
N LEU A 94 4.78 -0.30 9.48
CA LEU A 94 6.18 -0.39 9.91
C LEU A 94 7.01 0.79 9.40
N LEU A 95 6.87 1.16 8.12
CA LEU A 95 7.56 2.32 7.54
C LEU A 95 7.17 3.64 8.24
N ILE A 96 5.89 3.81 8.52
CA ILE A 96 5.36 4.95 9.28
C ILE A 96 5.89 4.90 10.71
N GLY A 97 5.87 3.74 11.37
CA GLY A 97 6.36 3.54 12.74
C GLY A 97 7.83 3.88 12.90
N ILE A 98 8.69 3.39 11.99
CA ILE A 98 10.11 3.78 11.95
C ILE A 98 10.23 5.30 11.81
N SER A 99 9.47 5.92 10.91
CA SER A 99 9.52 7.37 10.70
C SER A 99 8.96 8.18 11.88
N ALA A 100 7.96 7.65 12.60
CA ALA A 100 7.25 8.31 13.69
C ALA A 100 7.99 8.23 15.04
N PHE A 101 8.65 7.11 15.30
CA PHE A 101 9.27 6.81 16.60
C PHE A 101 10.81 6.84 16.56
N SER A 102 11.44 6.75 15.40
CA SER A 102 12.90 6.91 15.28
C SER A 102 13.31 8.39 15.25
N ALA A 103 14.60 8.65 15.50
CA ALA A 103 15.27 9.90 15.12
C ALA A 103 15.40 10.03 13.60
N ASN A 104 15.42 8.90 12.87
CA ASN A 104 15.53 8.87 11.43
C ASN A 104 14.15 8.89 10.76
N ASN A 105 13.59 10.09 10.54
CA ASN A 105 12.30 10.24 9.87
C ASN A 105 12.43 10.03 8.34
N ILE A 106 12.31 8.77 7.90
CA ILE A 106 12.45 8.35 6.50
C ILE A 106 11.39 9.06 5.64
N MET A 107 10.13 9.08 6.09
CA MET A 107 9.04 9.76 5.38
C MET A 107 9.30 11.26 5.19
N MET A 108 9.85 11.94 6.20
CA MET A 108 10.25 13.34 6.07
C MET A 108 11.37 13.52 5.05
N LYS A 109 12.40 12.67 5.10
CA LYS A 109 13.52 12.72 4.14
C LYS A 109 13.06 12.51 2.72
N MET A 110 12.08 11.61 2.51
CA MET A 110 11.44 11.42 1.21
C MET A 110 10.63 12.66 0.81
N GLY A 111 9.80 13.19 1.71
CA GLY A 111 8.98 14.39 1.48
C GLY A 111 9.80 15.62 1.09
N LYS A 112 10.94 15.86 1.76
CA LYS A 112 11.86 16.97 1.45
C LYS A 112 12.32 16.97 -0.01
N ARG A 113 12.47 15.81 -0.66
CA ARG A 113 12.83 15.72 -2.08
C ARG A 113 11.74 16.27 -3.01
N TYR A 114 10.49 16.31 -2.56
CA TYR A 114 9.33 16.79 -3.31
C TYR A 114 8.86 18.18 -2.89
N MET A 115 9.28 18.67 -1.72
CA MET A 115 8.85 19.95 -1.16
C MET A 115 9.62 21.18 -1.71
N GLY A 116 10.60 20.98 -2.60
CA GLY A 116 11.32 22.08 -3.24
C GLY A 116 12.07 22.96 -2.22
N SER A 117 11.87 24.28 -2.29
CA SER A 117 12.52 25.28 -1.44
C SER A 117 11.80 25.57 -0.12
N ILE A 118 10.78 24.79 0.26
CA ILE A 118 10.09 24.97 1.54
C ILE A 118 11.03 24.54 2.68
N GLU A 119 11.54 25.51 3.42
CA GLU A 119 12.33 25.24 4.62
C GLU A 119 11.42 24.71 5.74
N MET A 120 11.76 23.52 6.22
CA MET A 120 11.07 22.87 7.33
C MET A 120 11.52 23.50 8.64
N ASN A 121 10.65 24.32 9.26
CA ASN A 121 10.93 24.81 10.60
C ASN A 121 10.71 23.72 11.67
N PRO A 122 11.27 23.87 12.89
CA PRO A 122 11.15 22.85 13.95
C PRO A 122 9.69 22.53 14.35
N ALA A 123 8.79 23.53 14.26
CA ALA A 123 7.37 23.34 14.58
C ALA A 123 6.65 22.46 13.53
N MET A 124 6.97 22.63 12.25
CA MET A 124 6.46 21.82 11.14
C MET A 124 6.97 20.39 11.25
N GLU A 125 8.23 20.19 11.65
CA GLU A 125 8.79 18.85 11.86
C GLU A 125 8.10 18.13 13.01
N LEU A 126 7.87 18.82 14.13
CA LEU A 126 7.13 18.28 15.27
C LEU A 126 5.69 17.94 14.89
N GLN A 127 5.02 18.81 14.15
CA GLN A 127 3.66 18.58 13.66
C GLN A 127 3.60 17.36 12.74
N PHE A 128 4.52 17.25 11.79
CA PHE A 128 4.60 16.10 10.89
C PHE A 128 4.83 14.81 11.66
N LYS A 129 5.75 14.80 12.64
CA LYS A 129 6.00 13.64 13.48
C LYS A 129 4.78 13.25 14.30
N ARG A 130 4.01 14.23 14.80
CA ARG A 130 2.72 14.00 15.47
C ARG A 130 1.70 13.36 14.53
N SER A 131 1.56 13.86 13.31
CA SER A 131 0.68 13.26 12.30
C SER A 131 1.08 11.82 12.00
N LEU A 132 2.38 11.53 11.83
CA LEU A 132 2.85 10.15 11.60
C LEU A 132 2.52 9.21 12.78
N LYS A 133 2.60 9.68 14.02
CA LYS A 133 2.21 8.88 15.19
C LYS A 133 0.72 8.56 15.18
N ILE A 134 -0.13 9.51 14.80
CA ILE A 134 -1.58 9.26 14.68
C ILE A 134 -1.84 8.27 13.55
N MET A 135 -1.18 8.44 12.39
CA MET A 135 -1.27 7.49 11.27
C MET A 135 -0.85 6.08 11.71
N PHE A 136 0.27 5.95 12.41
CA PHE A 136 0.74 4.65 12.90
C PHE A 136 -0.34 3.93 13.71
N TRP A 137 -1.00 4.62 14.65
CA TRP A 137 -2.05 4.01 15.45
C TRP A 137 -3.30 3.69 14.64
N LEU A 138 -3.71 4.54 13.70
CA LEU A 138 -4.84 4.26 12.81
C LEU A 138 -4.58 3.01 11.95
N PHE A 139 -3.43 2.94 11.29
CA PHE A 139 -3.01 1.76 10.51
C PHE A 139 -2.92 0.51 11.41
N SER A 140 -2.37 0.62 12.62
CA SER A 140 -2.25 -0.51 13.54
C SER A 140 -3.62 -1.07 13.95
N VAL A 141 -4.56 -0.19 14.29
CA VAL A 141 -5.94 -0.58 14.64
C VAL A 141 -6.64 -1.19 13.44
N HIS A 142 -6.47 -0.61 12.26
CA HIS A 142 -7.10 -1.10 11.05
C HIS A 142 -6.56 -2.47 10.62
N VAL A 143 -5.24 -2.70 10.69
CA VAL A 143 -4.63 -4.03 10.51
C VAL A 143 -5.25 -5.04 11.48
N ALA A 144 -5.39 -4.68 12.75
CA ALA A 144 -6.03 -5.56 13.73
C ALA A 144 -7.49 -5.88 13.37
N LEU A 145 -8.25 -4.92 12.87
CA LEU A 145 -9.63 -5.11 12.38
C LEU A 145 -9.68 -6.01 11.15
N ILE A 146 -8.75 -5.88 10.21
CA ILE A 146 -8.67 -6.77 9.04
C ILE A 146 -8.39 -8.19 9.50
N VAL A 147 -7.39 -8.40 10.37
CA VAL A 147 -7.07 -9.71 10.91
C VAL A 147 -8.28 -10.29 11.65
N TYR A 148 -8.91 -9.52 12.54
CA TYR A 148 -10.09 -9.96 13.27
C TYR A 148 -11.24 -10.37 12.34
N SER A 149 -11.58 -9.52 11.37
CA SER A 149 -12.65 -9.79 10.42
C SER A 149 -12.36 -10.98 9.51
N ALA A 150 -11.08 -11.25 9.21
CA ALA A 150 -10.67 -12.40 8.42
C ALA A 150 -11.02 -13.74 9.09
N TYR A 151 -10.88 -13.84 10.43
CA TYR A 151 -11.13 -15.05 11.19
C TYR A 151 -12.56 -15.18 11.74
N PHE A 152 -13.21 -14.06 12.09
CA PHE A 152 -14.40 -14.09 12.94
C PHE A 152 -15.66 -13.46 12.31
N MET A 153 -15.57 -12.90 11.10
CA MET A 153 -16.70 -12.21 10.47
C MET A 153 -17.07 -12.78 9.10
N SER A 154 -18.22 -12.36 8.57
CA SER A 154 -18.67 -12.75 7.23
C SER A 154 -17.75 -12.18 6.14
N LYS A 155 -17.83 -12.76 4.93
CA LYS A 155 -17.02 -12.30 3.78
C LYS A 155 -17.32 -10.83 3.44
N GLU A 156 -18.58 -10.43 3.50
CA GLU A 156 -19.03 -9.07 3.19
C GLU A 156 -18.49 -8.07 4.21
N ALA A 157 -18.54 -8.42 5.49
CA ALA A 157 -17.99 -7.60 6.55
C ALA A 157 -16.47 -7.45 6.41
N TRP A 158 -15.76 -8.53 6.10
CA TRP A 158 -14.32 -8.48 5.82
C TRP A 158 -13.99 -7.62 4.59
N VAL A 159 -14.74 -7.73 3.48
CA VAL A 159 -14.56 -6.87 2.29
C VAL A 159 -14.77 -5.40 2.65
N PHE A 160 -15.82 -5.09 3.42
CA PHE A 160 -16.06 -3.73 3.88
C PHE A 160 -14.95 -3.22 4.78
N ILE A 161 -14.48 -4.02 5.74
CA ILE A 161 -13.42 -3.63 6.67
C ILE A 161 -12.09 -3.45 5.94
N SER A 162 -11.68 -4.41 5.12
CA SER A 162 -10.38 -4.37 4.42
C SER A 162 -10.29 -3.28 3.34
N GLY A 163 -11.42 -2.85 2.78
CA GLY A 163 -11.46 -1.80 1.75
C GLY A 163 -12.22 -0.56 2.17
N GLY A 164 -13.54 -0.64 2.28
CA GLY A 164 -14.43 0.51 2.49
C GLY A 164 -14.15 1.31 3.76
N LEU A 165 -13.97 0.61 4.89
CA LEU A 165 -13.72 1.22 6.20
C LEU A 165 -12.40 2.00 6.21
N PHE A 166 -11.36 1.50 5.53
CA PHE A 166 -10.08 2.19 5.39
C PHE A 166 -10.31 3.63 4.88
N TYR A 167 -10.98 3.79 3.74
CA TYR A 167 -11.23 5.11 3.16
C TYR A 167 -12.07 6.02 4.07
N ILE A 168 -13.06 5.45 4.78
CA ILE A 168 -13.89 6.19 5.72
C ILE A 168 -13.04 6.73 6.88
N ILE A 169 -12.18 5.91 7.47
CA ILE A 169 -11.28 6.32 8.56
C ILE A 169 -10.40 7.49 8.11
N PHE A 170 -9.79 7.41 6.92
CA PHE A 170 -8.98 8.50 6.40
C PHE A 170 -9.78 9.76 6.11
N ALA A 171 -10.95 9.63 5.49
CA ALA A 171 -11.83 10.77 5.22
C ALA A 171 -12.21 11.50 6.51
N VAL A 172 -12.65 10.76 7.54
CA VAL A 172 -12.98 11.31 8.85
C VAL A 172 -11.77 11.96 9.49
N TYR A 173 -10.61 11.29 9.50
CA TYR A 173 -9.38 11.86 10.05
C TYR A 173 -9.02 13.20 9.40
N PHE A 174 -9.02 13.28 8.07
CA PHE A 174 -8.67 14.51 7.36
C PHE A 174 -9.70 15.63 7.58
N ILE A 175 -11.00 15.30 7.62
CA ILE A 175 -12.06 16.27 7.92
C ILE A 175 -11.87 16.83 9.34
N VAL A 176 -11.66 15.96 10.32
CA VAL A 176 -11.46 16.36 11.72
C VAL A 176 -10.21 17.23 11.86
N GLU A 177 -9.07 16.81 11.30
CA GLU A 177 -7.83 17.63 11.31
C GLU A 177 -8.02 18.99 10.64
N PHE A 178 -8.77 19.03 9.53
CA PHE A 178 -9.08 20.28 8.84
C PHE A 178 -9.94 21.21 9.68
N MET A 179 -11.01 20.69 10.31
CA MET A 179 -11.88 21.46 11.19
C MET A 179 -11.14 21.97 12.43
N LEU A 180 -10.36 21.12 13.09
CA LEU A 180 -9.58 21.50 14.28
C LEU A 180 -8.58 22.62 13.95
N LYS A 181 -7.92 22.56 12.79
CA LYS A 181 -7.01 23.64 12.34
C LYS A 181 -7.75 24.94 12.03
N ARG A 182 -8.96 24.87 11.46
CA ARG A 182 -9.80 26.04 11.20
C ARG A 182 -10.24 26.73 12.50
N LEU A 183 -10.67 25.95 13.49
CA LEU A 183 -11.11 26.47 14.79
C LEU A 183 -9.96 27.13 15.55
N LYS A 184 -8.79 26.48 15.60
CA LYS A 184 -7.61 27.01 16.28
C LYS A 184 -7.07 28.31 15.66
N LYS A 185 -7.23 28.47 14.34
CA LYS A 185 -6.92 29.74 13.66
C LYS A 185 -7.88 30.87 14.08
N TYR A 186 -9.15 30.53 14.33
CA TYR A 186 -10.18 31.50 14.73
C TYR A 186 -9.97 32.01 16.16
N GLU A 187 -9.57 31.13 17.09
CA GLU A 187 -9.26 31.51 18.49
C GLU A 187 -8.03 32.41 18.62
N VAL A 188 -7.02 32.24 17.76
CA VAL A 188 -5.78 33.05 17.79
C VAL A 188 -5.96 34.43 17.14
N THR A 189 -7.04 34.64 16.38
CA THR A 189 -7.32 35.92 15.70
C THR A 189 -8.27 36.81 16.51
N LYS A 190 -8.72 36.36 17.69
CA LYS A 190 -9.63 37.08 18.59
C LYS A 190 -8.87 37.61 19.80
#